data_AF-A0A2D8FAU4-F1
#
_entry.id   AF-A0A2D8FAU4-F1
#
_cell.length_a   1.000
_cell.length_b   1.000
_cell.length_c   1.000
_cell.angle_alpha   90.00
_cell.angle_beta   90.00
_cell.angle_gamma   90.00
#
_symmetry.space_group_name_H-M   'P 1'
#
loop_
_entity.id
_entity.type
_entity.pdbx_description
1 polymer ?
#
loop_
_entity_poly.entity_id
_entity_poly.type
_entity_poly.pdbx_seq_one_letter_code
_entity_poly.pdbx_strand_id
1 'polypeptide(L)'
;MGRRRRKAAAAEAPAAPPLPDLPPLPSLEGGPPAPLPDLAPLPELPPSAPLPDLPAPPEAPQPAPTDADAYSEMWAKRTEKPLQQVYGHIDRLTNKEAGSLLDRYADRFGHELDREIIVLRKQMHDDRLAEVRDAPTVELLDAETVEDAQPLDRLTQVENRLRELKPQYEAAKASGDAATLETLRPELRALMEERRALRGVPAAAPVAAAVPVEQAAVAQPVDDEFPSFVGVVDHLLGTDLPEEAVAAFLASPEFSLYQRVGTNPAAASHEDRVAFFSMVDALLGDMPESAISAFVASPNFALYSRIGATYS
;
A
#
# COMPACT_ATOMS: atom_id res chain seq x y z
N MET A 1 37.80 -49.24 -34.43
CA MET A 1 37.77 -49.04 -32.96
C MET A 1 37.45 -47.55 -32.71
N GLY A 2 36.21 -47.08 -32.61
CA GLY A 2 35.11 -47.59 -31.80
C GLY A 2 35.04 -46.78 -30.50
N ARG A 3 34.60 -45.51 -30.54
CA ARG A 3 34.15 -44.78 -29.34
C ARG A 3 32.92 -43.93 -29.67
N ARG A 4 31.95 -44.03 -28.78
CA ARG A 4 30.52 -43.88 -28.99
C ARG A 4 30.08 -42.44 -28.79
N ARG A 5 29.10 -42.00 -29.59
CA ARG A 5 28.33 -40.76 -29.37
C ARG A 5 27.68 -40.82 -27.99
N ARG A 6 27.92 -39.82 -27.14
CA ARG A 6 27.04 -39.51 -26.00
C ARG A 6 26.13 -38.38 -26.42
N LYS A 7 24.84 -38.68 -26.44
CA LYS A 7 23.73 -37.74 -26.55
C LYS A 7 23.70 -36.95 -25.23
N ALA A 8 23.99 -35.66 -25.28
CA ALA A 8 23.78 -34.78 -24.14
C ALA A 8 22.27 -34.59 -23.97
N ALA A 9 21.75 -35.04 -22.84
CA ALA A 9 20.40 -34.82 -22.38
C ALA A 9 20.23 -33.34 -22.00
N ALA A 10 19.02 -32.83 -22.23
CA ALA A 10 18.57 -31.53 -21.76
C ALA A 10 18.74 -31.46 -20.23
N ALA A 11 19.40 -30.42 -19.75
CA ALA A 11 19.48 -30.10 -18.33
C ALA A 11 18.20 -29.36 -17.95
N GLU A 12 17.25 -30.13 -17.44
CA GLU A 12 16.05 -29.69 -16.74
C GLU A 12 16.48 -29.07 -15.39
N ALA A 13 15.96 -27.88 -15.09
CA ALA A 13 16.24 -27.15 -13.86
C ALA A 13 15.77 -27.95 -12.62
N PRO A 14 16.48 -27.91 -11.48
CA PRO A 14 16.04 -28.61 -10.28
C PRO A 14 14.76 -27.99 -9.72
N ALA A 15 13.72 -28.80 -9.64
CA ALA A 15 12.44 -28.48 -9.02
C ALA A 15 12.60 -28.15 -7.53
N ALA A 16 11.83 -27.17 -7.07
CA ALA A 16 11.73 -26.77 -5.67
C ALA A 16 11.22 -27.93 -4.78
N PRO A 17 11.66 -28.02 -3.50
CA PRO A 17 11.22 -29.08 -2.61
C PRO A 17 9.70 -28.97 -2.31
N PRO A 18 8.99 -30.10 -2.14
CA PRO A 18 7.56 -30.09 -1.85
C PRO A 18 7.29 -29.58 -0.43
N LEU A 19 6.31 -28.69 -0.31
CA LEU A 19 5.75 -28.24 0.98
C LEU A 19 5.07 -29.41 1.70
N PRO A 20 5.16 -29.50 3.04
CA PRO A 20 4.48 -30.54 3.80
C PRO A 20 2.95 -30.35 3.76
N ASP A 21 2.23 -31.46 3.56
CA ASP A 21 0.77 -31.54 3.57
C ASP A 21 0.19 -31.05 4.90
N LEU A 22 -0.64 -29.99 4.83
CA LEU A 22 -1.53 -29.58 5.90
C LEU A 22 -2.76 -30.49 5.91
N PRO A 23 -3.25 -30.96 7.08
CA PRO A 23 -4.46 -31.76 7.14
C PRO A 23 -5.69 -30.95 6.69
N PRO A 24 -6.70 -31.59 6.06
CA PRO A 24 -7.89 -30.91 5.58
C PRO A 24 -8.72 -30.38 6.75
N LEU A 25 -9.15 -29.11 6.63
CA LEU A 25 -10.15 -28.50 7.51
C LEU A 25 -11.47 -29.28 7.41
N PRO A 26 -12.15 -29.57 8.53
CA PRO A 26 -13.47 -30.20 8.49
C PRO A 26 -14.47 -29.26 7.83
N SER A 27 -15.14 -29.75 6.78
CA SER A 27 -16.31 -29.11 6.18
C SER A 27 -17.39 -28.91 7.23
N LEU A 28 -17.74 -27.65 7.51
CA LEU A 28 -18.96 -27.30 8.23
C LEU A 28 -20.14 -27.45 7.27
N GLU A 29 -20.59 -28.70 7.08
CA GLU A 29 -21.90 -28.99 6.51
C GLU A 29 -22.98 -28.40 7.43
N GLY A 30 -23.87 -27.60 6.83
CA GLY A 30 -25.04 -27.04 7.49
C GLY A 30 -25.98 -28.13 7.97
N GLY A 31 -25.92 -28.44 9.26
CA GLY A 31 -26.99 -29.09 10.00
C GLY A 31 -27.94 -28.05 10.61
N PRO A 32 -29.25 -28.36 10.75
CA PRO A 32 -30.21 -27.43 11.36
C PRO A 32 -29.81 -27.12 12.82
N PRO A 33 -30.03 -25.88 13.31
CA PRO A 33 -29.69 -25.54 14.68
C PRO A 33 -30.50 -26.39 15.65
N ALA A 34 -29.79 -27.12 16.51
CA ALA A 34 -30.37 -27.85 17.63
C ALA A 34 -31.10 -26.87 18.57
N PRO A 35 -32.21 -27.30 19.22
CA PRO A 35 -32.95 -26.44 20.13
C PRO A 35 -32.09 -26.08 21.35
N LEU A 36 -32.13 -24.80 21.72
CA LEU A 36 -31.49 -24.25 22.91
C LEU A 36 -31.98 -24.99 24.18
N PRO A 37 -31.10 -25.38 25.11
CA PRO A 37 -31.52 -25.85 26.41
C PRO A 37 -32.13 -24.70 27.23
N ASP A 38 -33.27 -25.00 27.87
CA ASP A 38 -34.04 -24.09 28.71
C ASP A 38 -33.18 -23.56 29.87
N LEU A 39 -33.14 -22.24 30.04
CA LEU A 39 -32.44 -21.60 31.16
C LEU A 39 -33.22 -21.85 32.45
N ALA A 40 -32.60 -22.56 33.39
CA ALA A 40 -33.14 -22.67 34.74
C ALA A 40 -33.29 -21.26 35.38
N PRO A 41 -34.40 -20.95 36.05
CA PRO A 41 -34.59 -19.65 36.68
C PRO A 41 -33.61 -19.46 37.84
N LEU A 42 -33.05 -18.24 37.91
CA LEU A 42 -32.20 -17.79 39.02
C LEU A 42 -32.95 -17.90 40.35
N PRO A 43 -32.30 -18.34 41.45
CA PRO A 43 -32.93 -18.40 42.75
C PRO A 43 -33.23 -16.99 43.29
N GLU A 44 -34.45 -16.77 43.78
CA GLU A 44 -34.86 -15.53 44.44
C GLU A 44 -34.09 -15.34 45.76
N LEU A 45 -33.59 -14.13 45.97
CA LEU A 45 -32.96 -13.70 47.23
C LEU A 45 -34.02 -13.65 48.35
N PRO A 46 -33.74 -14.18 49.54
CA PRO A 46 -34.65 -14.08 50.68
C PRO A 46 -34.77 -12.61 51.15
N PRO A 47 -35.92 -12.22 51.74
CA PRO A 47 -36.13 -10.86 52.20
C PRO A 47 -35.22 -10.50 53.39
N SER A 48 -34.72 -9.27 53.40
CA SER A 48 -33.86 -8.70 54.44
C SER A 48 -34.53 -8.78 55.83
N ALA A 49 -33.90 -9.51 56.75
CA ALA A 49 -34.21 -9.44 58.16
C ALA A 49 -33.78 -8.08 58.74
N PRO A 50 -34.52 -7.51 59.72
CA PRO A 50 -34.12 -6.26 60.37
C PRO A 50 -32.85 -6.47 61.20
N LEU A 51 -31.91 -5.53 61.06
CA LEU A 51 -30.65 -5.46 61.80
C LEU A 51 -30.92 -5.34 63.32
N PRO A 52 -30.26 -6.13 64.18
CA PRO A 52 -30.26 -5.87 65.62
C PRO A 52 -29.37 -4.66 65.96
N ASP A 53 -29.81 -3.88 66.96
CA ASP A 53 -29.07 -2.73 67.50
C ASP A 53 -27.68 -3.14 68.01
N LEU A 54 -26.65 -2.42 67.54
CA LEU A 54 -25.27 -2.58 67.99
C LEU A 54 -25.09 -2.01 69.41
N PRO A 55 -24.51 -2.76 70.36
CA PRO A 55 -23.99 -2.17 71.58
C PRO A 55 -22.69 -1.39 71.30
N ALA A 56 -22.47 -0.32 72.06
CA ALA A 56 -21.32 0.57 71.99
C ALA A 56 -19.96 -0.19 72.06
N PRO A 57 -18.91 0.30 71.38
CA PRO A 57 -17.66 -0.43 71.21
C PRO A 57 -16.85 -0.50 72.52
N PRO A 58 -16.33 -1.67 72.92
CA PRO A 58 -15.27 -1.73 73.90
C PRO A 58 -13.91 -1.36 73.27
N GLU A 59 -13.08 -0.82 74.14
CA GLU A 59 -11.73 -0.29 73.97
C GLU A 59 -10.79 -1.14 73.11
N ALA A 60 -10.03 -0.48 72.24
CA ALA A 60 -9.14 -1.09 71.25
C ALA A 60 -7.99 -1.89 71.89
N PRO A 61 -7.79 -3.17 71.54
CA PRO A 61 -6.51 -3.84 71.76
C PRO A 61 -5.48 -3.33 70.73
N GLN A 62 -4.27 -3.04 71.20
CA GLN A 62 -3.14 -2.64 70.36
C GLN A 62 -2.85 -3.70 69.28
N PRO A 63 -2.47 -3.30 68.06
CA PRO A 63 -2.32 -4.22 66.94
C PRO A 63 -1.09 -5.11 67.13
N ALA A 64 -1.29 -6.43 67.00
CA ALA A 64 -0.22 -7.36 66.65
C ALA A 64 0.35 -6.96 65.27
N PRO A 65 1.64 -7.22 64.98
CA PRO A 65 2.20 -6.99 63.65
C PRO A 65 1.43 -7.89 62.68
N THR A 66 0.59 -7.27 61.87
CA THR A 66 -0.23 -7.97 60.89
C THR A 66 0.50 -7.88 59.56
N ASP A 67 0.37 -8.91 58.73
CA ASP A 67 0.73 -8.92 57.31
C ASP A 67 0.06 -7.77 56.50
N ALA A 68 -0.67 -6.86 57.15
CA ALA A 68 -1.20 -5.63 56.61
C ALA A 68 -0.08 -4.68 56.14
N ASP A 69 1.09 -4.66 56.79
CA ASP A 69 2.23 -3.89 56.29
C ASP A 69 2.79 -4.53 55.00
N ALA A 70 2.91 -5.86 54.95
CA ALA A 70 3.32 -6.57 53.74
C ALA A 70 2.30 -6.41 52.60
N TYR A 71 1.00 -6.47 52.90
CA TYR A 71 -0.07 -6.25 51.93
C TYR A 71 -0.13 -4.78 51.48
N SER A 72 0.06 -3.82 52.39
CA SER A 72 0.18 -2.39 52.10
C SER A 72 1.39 -2.10 51.21
N GLU A 73 2.55 -2.69 51.52
CA GLU A 73 3.79 -2.55 50.73
C GLU A 73 3.64 -3.08 49.30
N MET A 74 2.81 -4.10 49.08
CA MET A 74 2.49 -4.61 47.74
C MET A 74 1.69 -3.62 46.87
N TRP A 75 1.02 -2.64 47.47
CA TRP A 75 0.26 -1.60 46.76
C TRP A 75 0.94 -0.22 46.80
N ALA A 76 1.74 0.07 47.82
CA ALA A 76 2.46 1.32 47.99
C ALA A 76 3.48 1.60 46.86
N LYS A 77 3.99 0.54 46.21
CA LYS A 77 4.96 0.64 45.10
C LYS A 77 4.34 0.71 43.70
N ARG A 78 3.00 0.76 43.57
CA ARG A 78 2.38 0.58 42.25
C ARG A 78 2.29 1.86 41.41
N THR A 79 2.35 3.05 42.01
CA THR A 79 2.40 4.32 41.27
C THR A 79 3.10 5.41 42.08
N GLU A 80 4.29 5.84 41.64
CA GLU A 80 4.99 7.03 42.18
C GLU A 80 4.32 8.35 41.72
N LYS A 81 3.35 8.26 40.80
CA LYS A 81 2.61 9.40 40.29
C LYS A 81 1.53 9.82 41.32
N PRO A 82 1.35 11.12 41.59
CA PRO A 82 0.33 11.61 42.51
C PRO A 82 -1.07 11.14 42.08
N LEU A 83 -1.92 10.80 43.05
CA LEU A 83 -3.25 10.21 42.82
C LEU A 83 -4.13 11.03 41.84
N GLN A 84 -3.97 12.35 41.84
CA GLN A 84 -4.65 13.27 40.91
C GLN A 84 -4.25 13.04 39.44
N GLN A 85 -2.99 12.72 39.18
CA GLN A 85 -2.48 12.43 37.84
C GLN A 85 -2.97 11.07 37.33
N VAL A 86 -3.13 10.10 38.24
CA VAL A 86 -3.74 8.80 37.95
C VAL A 86 -5.22 8.97 37.60
N TYR A 87 -5.97 9.78 38.36
CA TYR A 87 -7.39 10.02 38.08
C TYR A 87 -7.61 10.76 36.75
N GLY A 88 -6.77 11.76 36.44
CA GLY A 88 -6.82 12.45 35.15
C GLY A 88 -6.44 11.55 33.97
N HIS A 89 -5.49 10.63 34.14
CA HIS A 89 -5.18 9.62 33.13
C HIS A 89 -6.33 8.66 32.86
N ILE A 90 -6.96 8.18 33.93
CA ILE A 90 -8.09 7.24 33.83
C ILE A 90 -9.28 7.91 33.15
N ASP A 91 -9.53 9.19 33.44
CA ASP A 91 -10.58 9.97 32.78
C ASP A 91 -10.30 10.18 31.28
N ARG A 92 -9.05 10.48 30.91
CA ARG A 92 -8.63 10.61 29.50
C ARG A 92 -8.69 9.30 28.72
N LEU A 93 -8.31 8.18 29.34
CA LEU A 93 -8.44 6.85 28.74
C LEU A 93 -9.92 6.47 28.54
N THR A 94 -10.76 6.79 29.52
CA THR A 94 -12.21 6.49 29.51
C THR A 94 -12.97 7.33 28.49
N ASN A 95 -12.66 8.62 28.37
CA ASN A 95 -13.37 9.55 27.50
C ASN A 95 -12.88 9.54 26.04
N LYS A 96 -11.99 8.61 25.65
CA LYS A 96 -11.36 8.53 24.30
C LYS A 96 -10.61 9.79 23.84
N GLU A 97 -10.51 10.82 24.68
CA GLU A 97 -9.70 12.03 24.52
C GLU A 97 -8.23 11.79 24.91
N ALA A 98 -7.76 10.54 24.81
CA ALA A 98 -6.36 10.25 24.87
C ALA A 98 -5.76 10.78 23.56
N GLY A 99 -4.92 11.81 23.63
CA GLY A 99 -4.37 12.52 22.48
C GLY A 99 -3.63 11.65 21.47
N SER A 100 -2.78 12.27 20.66
CA SER A 100 -1.94 11.58 19.68
C SER A 100 -1.26 10.33 20.27
N LEU A 101 -1.04 9.30 19.45
CA LEU A 101 -0.34 8.07 19.83
C LEU A 101 0.99 8.36 20.56
N LEU A 102 1.67 9.46 20.18
CA LEU A 102 2.88 9.95 20.83
C LEU A 102 2.66 10.46 22.26
N ASP A 103 1.53 11.10 22.54
CA ASP A 103 1.16 11.60 23.87
C ASP A 103 0.87 10.41 24.83
N ARG A 104 0.18 9.38 24.32
CA ARG A 104 -0.04 8.11 25.05
C ARG A 104 1.26 7.36 25.30
N TYR A 105 2.20 7.40 24.36
CA TYR A 105 3.51 6.77 24.50
C TYR A 105 4.37 7.50 25.54
N ALA A 106 4.40 8.82 25.48
CA ALA A 106 5.08 9.68 26.44
C ALA A 106 4.60 9.47 27.89
N ASP A 107 3.29 9.30 28.10
CA ASP A 107 2.75 9.13 29.45
C ASP A 107 3.03 7.75 30.08
N ARG A 108 3.16 6.72 29.23
CA ARG A 108 3.43 5.33 29.66
C ARG A 108 4.93 5.02 29.80
N PHE A 109 5.75 5.55 28.91
CA PHE A 109 7.17 5.20 28.83
C PHE A 109 8.11 6.35 29.22
N GLY A 110 7.62 7.60 29.27
CA GLY A 110 8.46 8.78 29.42
C GLY A 110 9.26 9.09 28.15
N HIS A 111 9.79 10.32 28.05
CA HIS A 111 10.59 10.75 26.89
C HIS A 111 12.04 10.22 26.90
N GLU A 112 12.42 9.43 27.91
CA GLU A 112 13.79 8.93 28.09
C GLU A 112 14.07 7.74 27.17
N LEU A 113 13.13 6.80 27.04
CA LEU A 113 13.25 5.65 26.15
C LEU A 113 13.39 6.06 24.68
N ASP A 114 12.59 7.03 24.23
CA ASP A 114 12.67 7.54 22.85
C ASP A 114 14.00 8.25 22.58
N ARG A 115 14.55 8.98 23.56
CA ARG A 115 15.86 9.64 23.43
C ARG A 115 16.98 8.61 23.33
N GLU A 116 16.98 7.59 24.19
CA GLU A 116 17.99 6.53 24.19
C GLU A 116 17.90 5.66 22.92
N ILE A 117 16.69 5.32 22.45
CA ILE A 117 16.49 4.55 21.22
C ILE A 117 16.95 5.34 19.99
N ILE A 118 16.67 6.64 19.93
CA ILE A 118 17.14 7.49 18.82
C ILE A 118 18.66 7.58 18.82
N VAL A 119 19.29 7.76 19.98
CA VAL A 119 20.76 7.79 20.10
C VAL A 119 21.36 6.45 19.69
N LEU A 120 20.84 5.32 20.18
CA LEU A 120 21.31 3.99 19.83
C LEU A 120 21.13 3.68 18.34
N ARG A 121 19.95 4.00 17.76
CA ARG A 121 19.70 3.80 16.32
C ARG A 121 20.59 4.69 15.46
N LYS A 122 20.86 5.92 15.90
CA LYS A 122 21.78 6.82 15.23
C LYS A 122 23.22 6.28 15.30
N GLN A 123 23.67 5.83 16.48
CA GLN A 123 24.97 5.19 16.64
C GLN A 123 25.12 3.96 15.74
N MET A 124 24.13 3.05 15.72
CA MET A 124 24.16 1.88 14.84
C MET A 124 24.24 2.24 13.35
N HIS A 125 23.58 3.33 12.94
CA HIS A 125 23.64 3.81 11.57
C HIS A 125 25.01 4.42 11.24
N ASP A 126 25.56 5.21 12.17
CA ASP A 126 26.87 5.84 12.03
C ASP A 126 27.99 4.78 12.01
N ASP A 127 27.91 3.74 12.84
CA ASP A 127 28.85 2.61 12.88
C ASP A 127 28.83 1.82 11.55
N ARG A 128 27.63 1.54 11.03
CA ARG A 128 27.48 0.87 9.73
C ARG A 128 28.05 1.70 8.58
N LEU A 129 27.87 3.01 8.63
CA LEU A 129 28.43 3.91 7.63
C LEU A 129 29.96 3.99 7.74
N ALA A 130 30.50 3.99 8.96
CA ALA A 130 31.94 3.94 9.22
C ALA A 130 32.55 2.63 8.69
N GLU A 131 31.90 1.49 8.92
CA GLU A 131 32.34 0.18 8.40
C GLU A 131 32.40 0.17 6.87
N VAL A 132 31.39 0.71 6.19
CA VAL A 132 31.37 0.82 4.72
C VAL A 132 32.45 1.78 4.21
N ARG A 133 32.71 2.88 4.92
CA ARG A 133 33.73 3.87 4.54
C ARG A 133 35.15 3.36 4.76
N ASP A 134 35.38 2.63 5.85
CA ASP A 134 36.69 2.14 6.26
C ASP A 134 37.01 0.78 5.61
N ALA A 135 36.04 0.17 4.92
CA ALA A 135 36.27 -1.01 4.11
C ALA A 135 37.24 -0.70 2.95
N PRO A 136 38.37 -1.43 2.83
CA PRO A 136 39.31 -1.23 1.75
C PRO A 136 38.64 -1.55 0.41
N THR A 137 38.60 -0.56 -0.48
CA THR A 137 38.10 -0.75 -1.84
C THR A 137 39.08 -1.66 -2.60
N VAL A 138 38.64 -2.86 -2.97
CA VAL A 138 39.42 -3.79 -3.79
C VAL A 138 39.08 -3.52 -5.26
N GLU A 139 39.98 -2.85 -5.95
CA GLU A 139 39.96 -2.76 -7.41
C GLU A 139 40.52 -4.07 -7.99
N LEU A 140 39.69 -4.83 -8.71
CA LEU A 140 40.13 -6.02 -9.44
C LEU A 140 40.80 -5.57 -10.74
N LEU A 141 42.13 -5.66 -10.81
CA LEU A 141 42.88 -5.51 -12.07
C LEU A 141 42.85 -6.84 -12.85
N ASP A 142 42.56 -6.74 -14.14
CA ASP A 142 42.72 -7.73 -15.21
C ASP A 142 41.81 -8.98 -15.21
N ALA A 143 40.59 -8.78 -15.69
CA ALA A 143 40.08 -9.56 -16.81
C ALA A 143 39.41 -8.58 -17.76
N GLU A 144 39.55 -8.77 -19.07
CA GLU A 144 38.87 -7.99 -20.11
C GLU A 144 37.34 -8.00 -19.89
N THR A 145 36.84 -7.14 -19.01
CA THR A 145 35.48 -6.65 -19.11
C THR A 145 35.52 -5.70 -20.29
N VAL A 146 35.21 -6.25 -21.45
CA VAL A 146 34.38 -5.55 -22.42
C VAL A 146 33.13 -5.15 -21.64
N GLU A 147 33.23 -4.03 -20.92
CA GLU A 147 32.12 -3.35 -20.32
C GLU A 147 31.30 -2.85 -21.49
N ASP A 148 30.38 -3.70 -21.96
CA ASP A 148 29.13 -3.20 -22.47
C ASP A 148 28.61 -2.26 -21.38
N ALA A 149 28.85 -0.96 -21.56
CA ALA A 149 28.46 0.10 -20.64
C ALA A 149 27.07 -0.26 -20.11
N GLN A 150 26.97 -0.38 -18.78
CA GLN A 150 25.77 -0.84 -18.07
C GLN A 150 24.52 -0.31 -18.78
N PRO A 151 23.49 -1.12 -19.07
CA PRO A 151 22.35 -0.69 -19.88
C PRO A 151 21.69 0.60 -19.38
N LEU A 152 21.80 0.87 -18.07
CA LEU A 152 21.42 2.14 -17.44
C LEU A 152 22.25 3.34 -17.91
N ASP A 153 23.57 3.22 -17.97
CA ASP A 153 24.46 4.28 -18.45
C ASP A 153 24.18 4.58 -19.94
N ARG A 154 24.03 3.53 -20.76
CA ARG A 154 23.67 3.68 -22.18
C ARG A 154 22.29 4.34 -22.36
N LEU A 155 21.31 4.00 -21.53
CA LEU A 155 19.98 4.63 -21.55
C LEU A 155 20.07 6.13 -21.22
N THR A 156 20.88 6.52 -20.22
CA THR A 156 21.06 7.94 -19.88
C THR A 156 21.73 8.73 -21.00
N GLN A 157 22.72 8.15 -21.68
CA GLN A 157 23.37 8.78 -22.84
C GLN A 157 22.37 9.00 -23.99
N VAL A 158 21.52 8.00 -24.27
CA VAL A 158 20.46 8.10 -25.28
C VAL A 158 19.42 9.16 -24.90
N GLU A 159 19.00 9.23 -23.64
CA GLU A 159 18.04 10.24 -23.16
C GLU A 159 18.60 11.67 -23.19
N ASN A 160 19.89 11.85 -22.90
CA ASN A 160 20.58 13.14 -23.00
C ASN A 160 20.67 13.62 -24.45
N ARG A 161 21.07 12.76 -25.39
CA ARG A 161 21.07 13.11 -26.82
C ARG A 161 19.68 13.45 -27.35
N LEU A 162 18.65 12.71 -26.92
CA LEU A 162 17.25 13.03 -27.25
C LEU A 162 16.81 14.39 -26.70
N ARG A 163 17.31 14.81 -25.54
CA ARG A 163 17.03 16.12 -24.94
C ARG A 163 17.70 17.27 -25.71
N GLU A 164 18.87 17.02 -26.27
CA GLU A 164 19.62 18.01 -27.09
C GLU A 164 19.06 18.14 -28.51
N LEU A 165 18.70 17.03 -29.17
CA LEU A 165 18.29 17.01 -30.57
C LEU A 165 16.82 17.38 -30.80
N LYS A 166 15.92 17.11 -29.84
CA LYS A 166 14.50 17.51 -29.94
C LYS A 166 14.29 19.02 -30.14
N PRO A 167 14.87 19.91 -29.31
CA PRO A 167 14.69 21.35 -29.52
C PRO A 167 15.32 21.83 -30.83
N GLN A 168 16.41 21.20 -31.29
CA GLN A 168 17.02 21.52 -32.59
C GLN A 168 16.10 21.14 -33.76
N TYR A 169 15.41 19.99 -33.66
CA TYR A 169 14.41 19.58 -34.65
C TYR A 169 13.19 20.51 -34.68
N GLU A 170 12.71 20.95 -33.51
CA GLU A 170 11.60 21.91 -33.41
C GLU A 170 11.99 23.28 -33.95
N ALA A 171 13.20 23.76 -33.64
CA ALA A 171 13.73 25.00 -34.19
C ALA A 171 13.87 24.94 -35.71
N ALA A 172 14.44 23.85 -36.24
CA ALA A 172 14.54 23.58 -37.68
C ALA A 172 13.17 23.49 -38.37
N LYS A 173 12.18 22.93 -37.67
CA LYS A 173 10.80 22.84 -38.16
C LYS A 173 10.13 24.21 -38.17
N ALA A 174 10.41 25.05 -37.18
CA ALA A 174 9.88 26.42 -37.08
C ALA A 174 10.54 27.37 -38.10
N SER A 175 11.84 27.20 -38.37
CA SER A 175 12.57 27.97 -39.39
C SER A 175 12.35 27.46 -40.82
N GLY A 176 11.84 26.25 -40.99
CA GLY A 176 11.63 25.62 -42.30
C GLY A 176 12.93 25.10 -42.93
N ASP A 177 13.98 24.89 -42.15
CA ASP A 177 15.29 24.45 -42.62
C ASP A 177 15.30 22.97 -43.01
N ALA A 178 14.81 22.68 -44.23
CA ALA A 178 14.66 21.32 -44.76
C ALA A 178 15.94 20.47 -44.69
N ALA A 179 17.11 21.07 -44.94
CA ALA A 179 18.40 20.36 -44.90
C ALA A 179 18.71 19.79 -43.50
N THR A 180 18.39 20.54 -42.45
CA THR A 180 18.62 20.10 -41.05
C THR A 180 17.57 19.10 -40.57
N LEU A 181 16.34 19.20 -41.09
CA LEU A 181 15.28 18.22 -40.81
C LEU A 181 15.60 16.86 -41.45
N GLU A 182 16.18 16.84 -42.64
CA GLU A 182 16.59 15.60 -43.31
C GLU A 182 17.71 14.87 -42.55
N THR A 183 18.62 15.60 -41.90
CA THR A 183 19.67 15.00 -41.07
C THR A 183 19.17 14.55 -39.69
N LEU A 184 18.32 15.35 -39.04
CA LEU A 184 17.85 15.07 -37.67
C LEU A 184 16.78 13.98 -37.58
N ARG A 185 15.95 13.80 -38.62
CA ARG A 185 14.89 12.77 -38.65
C ARG A 185 15.42 11.34 -38.45
N PRO A 186 16.39 10.84 -39.23
CA PRO A 186 16.90 9.47 -39.06
C PRO A 186 17.63 9.30 -37.72
N GLU A 187 18.33 10.31 -37.24
CA GLU A 187 19.06 10.27 -35.97
C GLU A 187 18.12 10.19 -34.76
N LEU A 188 17.07 11.02 -34.73
CA LEU A 188 16.04 10.94 -33.69
C LEU A 188 15.30 9.61 -33.70
N ARG A 189 15.01 9.07 -34.89
CA ARG A 189 14.35 7.77 -35.03
C ARG A 189 15.23 6.64 -34.47
N ALA A 190 16.51 6.63 -34.80
CA ALA A 190 17.46 5.64 -34.28
C ALA A 190 17.58 5.71 -32.75
N LEU A 191 17.69 6.92 -32.18
CA LEU A 191 17.76 7.11 -30.73
C LEU A 191 16.46 6.70 -30.01
N MET A 192 15.30 6.92 -30.63
CA MET A 192 14.02 6.45 -30.07
C MET A 192 13.91 4.92 -30.09
N GLU A 193 14.39 4.27 -31.15
CA GLU A 193 14.44 2.80 -31.25
C GLU A 193 15.41 2.21 -30.22
N GLU A 194 16.60 2.81 -30.03
CA GLU A 194 17.57 2.39 -29.01
C GLU A 194 17.02 2.59 -27.59
N ARG A 195 16.39 3.73 -27.30
CA ARG A 195 15.71 3.97 -26.01
C ARG A 195 14.64 2.92 -25.74
N ARG A 196 13.85 2.58 -26.75
CA ARG A 196 12.78 1.57 -26.65
C ARG A 196 13.36 0.18 -26.36
N ALA A 197 14.45 -0.19 -27.06
CA ALA A 197 15.15 -1.45 -26.84
C ALA A 197 15.75 -1.54 -25.43
N LEU A 198 16.40 -0.47 -24.95
CA LEU A 198 17.00 -0.40 -23.62
C LEU A 198 15.95 -0.37 -22.49
N ARG A 199 14.77 0.23 -22.74
CA ARG A 199 13.64 0.18 -21.80
C ARG A 199 12.89 -1.16 -21.79
N GLY A 200 13.27 -2.13 -22.62
CA GLY A 200 12.65 -3.45 -22.65
C GLY A 200 11.22 -3.48 -23.20
N VAL A 201 10.77 -2.43 -23.90
CA VAL A 201 9.48 -2.43 -24.59
C VAL A 201 9.69 -3.11 -25.95
N PRO A 202 9.17 -4.34 -26.18
CA PRO A 202 9.50 -5.09 -27.39
C PRO A 202 9.13 -4.31 -28.65
N ALA A 203 10.08 -4.23 -29.59
CA ALA A 203 9.88 -3.64 -30.90
C ALA A 203 8.87 -4.49 -31.68
N ALA A 204 7.70 -3.93 -31.98
CA ALA A 204 6.83 -4.50 -32.98
C ALA A 204 7.57 -4.48 -34.33
N ALA A 205 7.67 -5.65 -34.96
CA ALA A 205 8.39 -5.89 -36.20
C ALA A 205 8.02 -4.90 -37.33
N PRO A 206 8.94 -4.63 -38.28
CA PRO A 206 8.74 -3.63 -39.31
C PRO A 206 7.73 -4.14 -40.35
N VAL A 207 6.54 -3.54 -40.38
CA VAL A 207 5.65 -3.63 -41.54
C VAL A 207 6.05 -2.56 -42.56
N ALA A 208 6.26 -3.03 -43.77
CA ALA A 208 6.70 -2.29 -44.94
C ALA A 208 5.69 -1.22 -45.40
N ALA A 209 6.25 -0.09 -45.84
CA ALA A 209 5.79 0.81 -46.91
C ALA A 209 4.36 1.41 -46.93
N ALA A 210 4.35 2.76 -47.01
CA ALA A 210 3.28 3.70 -47.42
C ALA A 210 2.06 3.81 -46.46
N VAL A 211 1.61 5.00 -46.04
CA VAL A 211 1.14 6.20 -46.78
C VAL A 211 1.27 7.43 -45.86
N PRO A 212 1.57 8.65 -46.37
CA PRO A 212 1.55 9.86 -45.55
C PRO A 212 0.09 10.26 -45.25
N VAL A 213 -0.29 10.25 -43.97
CA VAL A 213 -1.54 10.86 -43.50
C VAL A 213 -1.17 12.06 -42.63
N GLU A 214 -1.70 13.21 -43.04
CA GLU A 214 -1.66 14.47 -42.31
C GLU A 214 -2.16 14.32 -40.86
N GLN A 215 -1.54 15.09 -39.98
CA GLN A 215 -2.12 15.68 -38.77
C GLN A 215 -3.07 14.80 -37.95
N ALA A 216 -2.50 14.13 -36.95
CA ALA A 216 -3.08 14.11 -35.62
C ALA A 216 -1.93 13.95 -34.62
N ALA A 217 -1.84 14.85 -33.66
CA ALA A 217 -0.96 14.71 -32.51
C ALA A 217 -1.40 13.48 -31.70
N VAL A 218 -0.79 12.33 -31.99
CA VAL A 218 -0.91 11.16 -31.12
C VAL A 218 0.21 11.28 -30.10
N ALA A 219 -0.18 11.78 -28.94
CA ALA A 219 0.55 11.60 -27.70
C ALA A 219 1.00 10.14 -27.59
N GLN A 220 2.21 9.93 -27.07
CA GLN A 220 2.77 8.62 -26.74
C GLN A 220 1.69 7.71 -26.12
N PRO A 221 1.69 6.38 -26.37
CA PRO A 221 0.98 5.46 -25.50
C PRO A 221 1.76 5.43 -24.18
N VAL A 222 1.50 6.41 -23.30
CA VAL A 222 1.30 6.05 -21.90
C VAL A 222 0.21 4.99 -21.96
N ASP A 223 0.48 3.78 -21.51
CA ASP A 223 -0.56 2.76 -21.38
C ASP A 223 -1.74 3.45 -20.70
N ASP A 224 -2.80 3.69 -21.47
CA ASP A 224 -3.96 4.39 -20.97
C ASP A 224 -4.60 3.41 -20.00
N GLU A 225 -4.27 3.55 -18.70
CA GLU A 225 -4.79 2.69 -17.64
C GLU A 225 -6.25 3.05 -17.31
N PHE A 226 -6.76 4.16 -17.87
CA PHE A 226 -8.11 4.67 -17.62
C PHE A 226 -9.23 3.70 -18.08
N PRO A 227 -9.18 3.04 -19.26
CA PRO A 227 -10.12 1.98 -19.63
C PRO A 227 -10.11 0.80 -18.67
N SER A 228 -8.94 0.41 -18.14
CA SER A 228 -8.85 -0.64 -17.12
C SER A 228 -9.52 -0.22 -15.82
N PHE A 229 -9.41 1.07 -15.44
CA PHE A 229 -10.11 1.62 -14.30
C PHE A 229 -11.62 1.70 -14.48
N VAL A 230 -12.10 2.09 -15.66
CA VAL A 230 -13.54 2.05 -15.95
C VAL A 230 -14.09 0.62 -15.79
N GLY A 231 -13.33 -0.39 -16.20
CA GLY A 231 -13.70 -1.80 -15.95
C GLY A 231 -13.71 -2.20 -14.47
N VAL A 232 -12.79 -1.65 -13.67
CA VAL A 232 -12.80 -1.81 -12.20
C VAL A 232 -14.05 -1.18 -11.58
N VAL A 233 -14.42 0.03 -12.02
CA VAL A 233 -15.60 0.75 -11.54
C VAL A 233 -16.88 0.02 -11.92
N ASP A 234 -16.96 -0.52 -13.14
CA ASP A 234 -18.12 -1.31 -13.59
C ASP A 234 -18.28 -2.58 -12.75
N HIS A 235 -17.18 -3.26 -12.44
CA HIS A 235 -17.20 -4.39 -11.51
C HIS A 235 -17.64 -3.95 -10.10
N LEU A 236 -17.11 -2.84 -9.58
CA LEU A 236 -17.46 -2.34 -8.24
C LEU A 236 -18.96 -2.00 -8.12
N LEU A 237 -19.51 -1.35 -9.15
CA LEU A 237 -20.95 -1.05 -9.24
C LEU A 237 -21.81 -2.31 -9.40
N GLY A 238 -21.26 -3.38 -9.97
CA GLY A 238 -21.97 -4.64 -10.22
C GLY A 238 -21.93 -5.67 -9.09
N THR A 239 -20.88 -5.68 -8.26
CA THR A 239 -20.69 -6.73 -7.24
C THR A 239 -20.71 -6.25 -5.80
N ASP A 240 -20.16 -5.07 -5.53
CA ASP A 240 -19.81 -4.66 -4.16
C ASP A 240 -20.71 -3.53 -3.62
N LEU A 241 -21.53 -2.91 -4.48
CA LEU A 241 -22.49 -1.89 -4.08
C LEU A 241 -23.86 -2.51 -3.70
N PRO A 242 -24.50 -2.04 -2.62
CA PRO A 242 -25.88 -2.40 -2.31
C PRO A 242 -26.85 -1.85 -3.37
N GLU A 243 -27.92 -2.60 -3.68
CA GLU A 243 -28.91 -2.24 -4.72
C GLU A 243 -29.52 -0.84 -4.51
N GLU A 244 -29.67 -0.39 -3.26
CA GLU A 244 -30.16 0.95 -2.93
C GLU A 244 -29.22 2.06 -3.41
N ALA A 245 -27.89 1.87 -3.25
CA ALA A 245 -26.90 2.83 -3.71
C ALA A 245 -26.78 2.82 -5.24
N VAL A 246 -26.90 1.65 -5.87
CA VAL A 246 -26.96 1.54 -7.34
C VAL A 246 -28.21 2.24 -7.87
N ALA A 247 -29.38 2.05 -7.25
CA ALA A 247 -30.62 2.71 -7.65
C ALA A 247 -30.55 4.24 -7.47
N ALA A 248 -29.95 4.72 -6.37
CA ALA A 248 -29.70 6.13 -6.15
C ALA A 248 -28.75 6.72 -7.20
N PHE A 249 -27.68 6.00 -7.54
CA PHE A 249 -26.74 6.38 -8.58
C PHE A 249 -27.38 6.41 -9.98
N LEU A 250 -28.19 5.41 -10.34
CA LEU A 250 -28.90 5.39 -11.62
C LEU A 250 -29.91 6.53 -11.77
N ALA A 251 -30.47 7.02 -10.66
CA ALA A 251 -31.36 8.18 -10.63
C ALA A 251 -30.62 9.52 -10.64
N SER A 252 -29.30 9.50 -10.43
CA SER A 252 -28.47 10.69 -10.36
C SER A 252 -28.14 11.27 -11.74
N PRO A 253 -27.85 12.59 -11.84
CA PRO A 253 -27.32 13.18 -13.07
C PRO A 253 -25.91 12.66 -13.41
N GLU A 254 -25.18 12.12 -12.43
CA GLU A 254 -23.83 11.58 -12.63
C GLU A 254 -23.82 10.33 -13.53
N PHE A 255 -24.94 9.59 -13.60
CA PHE A 255 -25.06 8.43 -14.48
C PHE A 255 -24.90 8.78 -15.98
N SER A 256 -25.26 9.99 -16.40
CA SER A 256 -25.06 10.44 -17.79
C SER A 256 -23.58 10.57 -18.13
N LEU A 257 -22.77 10.98 -17.16
CA LEU A 257 -21.31 11.06 -17.29
C LEU A 257 -20.70 9.65 -17.29
N TYR A 258 -21.21 8.76 -16.44
CA TYR A 258 -20.84 7.34 -16.45
C TYR A 258 -21.11 6.66 -17.80
N GLN A 259 -22.28 6.85 -18.41
CA GLN A 259 -22.58 6.27 -19.73
C GLN A 259 -21.66 6.81 -20.83
N ARG A 260 -21.42 8.13 -20.83
CA ARG A 260 -20.59 8.79 -21.85
C ARG A 260 -19.15 8.32 -21.78
N VAL A 261 -18.58 8.23 -20.58
CA VAL A 261 -17.19 7.80 -20.36
C VAL A 261 -17.05 6.28 -20.43
N GLY A 262 -18.05 5.54 -19.94
CA GLY A 262 -18.07 4.07 -19.91
C GLY A 262 -18.19 3.44 -21.29
N THR A 263 -18.91 4.06 -22.23
CA THR A 263 -19.05 3.55 -23.61
C THR A 263 -17.78 3.73 -24.45
N ASN A 264 -16.97 4.75 -24.16
CA ASN A 264 -15.71 4.98 -24.86
C ASN A 264 -14.65 5.65 -23.96
N PRO A 265 -14.01 4.88 -23.07
CA PRO A 265 -13.03 5.43 -22.13
C PRO A 265 -11.75 5.93 -22.82
N ALA A 266 -11.39 5.34 -23.96
CA ALA A 266 -10.19 5.72 -24.72
C ALA A 266 -10.34 7.08 -25.42
N ALA A 267 -11.57 7.47 -25.81
CA ALA A 267 -11.83 8.76 -26.44
C ALA A 267 -12.29 9.87 -25.45
N ALA A 268 -12.44 9.54 -24.16
CA ALA A 268 -12.86 10.50 -23.14
C ALA A 268 -11.83 11.62 -22.96
N SER A 269 -12.31 12.87 -22.90
CA SER A 269 -11.46 14.04 -22.67
C SER A 269 -10.86 14.03 -21.26
N HIS A 270 -9.75 14.73 -21.05
CA HIS A 270 -9.14 14.82 -19.72
C HIS A 270 -10.10 15.39 -18.66
N GLU A 271 -10.92 16.37 -19.04
CA GLU A 271 -11.95 16.95 -18.17
C GLU A 271 -13.02 15.92 -17.77
N ASP A 272 -13.49 15.11 -18.73
CA ASP A 272 -14.44 14.03 -18.44
C ASP A 272 -13.83 12.96 -17.53
N ARG A 273 -12.54 12.66 -17.67
CA ARG A 273 -11.82 11.68 -16.82
C ARG A 273 -11.69 12.14 -15.38
N VAL A 274 -11.40 13.43 -15.16
CA VAL A 274 -11.35 14.04 -13.82
C VAL A 274 -12.75 14.05 -13.19
N ALA A 275 -13.77 14.48 -13.95
CA ALA A 275 -15.15 14.46 -13.47
C ALA A 275 -15.61 13.04 -13.12
N PHE A 276 -15.29 12.05 -13.95
CA PHE A 276 -15.58 10.64 -13.70
C PHE A 276 -14.88 10.12 -12.45
N PHE A 277 -13.61 10.47 -12.25
CA PHE A 277 -12.88 10.07 -11.04
C PHE A 277 -13.51 10.67 -9.77
N SER A 278 -13.87 11.96 -9.79
CA SER A 278 -14.52 12.62 -8.65
C SER A 278 -15.88 12.02 -8.29
N MET A 279 -16.66 11.62 -9.30
CA MET A 279 -17.92 10.90 -9.12
C MET A 279 -17.68 9.52 -8.46
N VAL A 280 -16.69 8.78 -8.94
CA VAL A 280 -16.34 7.46 -8.39
C VAL A 280 -15.81 7.58 -6.96
N ASP A 281 -15.01 8.60 -6.66
CA ASP A 281 -14.49 8.89 -5.32
C ASP A 281 -15.61 9.19 -4.31
N ALA A 282 -16.58 10.02 -4.70
CA ALA A 282 -17.76 10.28 -3.88
C ALA A 282 -18.56 9.00 -3.61
N LEU A 283 -18.76 8.18 -4.66
CA LEU A 283 -19.49 6.92 -4.55
C LEU A 283 -18.76 5.89 -3.67
N LEU A 284 -17.42 5.85 -3.72
CA LEU A 284 -16.58 5.08 -2.80
C LEU A 284 -16.66 5.59 -1.36
N GLY A 285 -16.82 6.91 -1.16
CA GLY A 285 -16.98 7.54 0.14
C GLY A 285 -18.32 7.25 0.83
N ASP A 286 -19.38 7.04 0.03
CA ASP A 286 -20.72 6.71 0.52
C ASP A 286 -20.92 5.21 0.83
N MET A 287 -19.91 4.37 0.53
CA MET A 287 -19.97 2.94 0.79
C MET A 287 -19.75 2.59 2.29
N PRO A 288 -20.31 1.46 2.77
CA PRO A 288 -20.00 0.97 4.11
C PRO A 288 -18.53 0.58 4.25
N GLU A 289 -17.95 0.78 5.43
CA GLU A 289 -16.52 0.55 5.73
C GLU A 289 -16.07 -0.89 5.42
N SER A 290 -16.98 -1.88 5.49
CA SER A 290 -16.71 -3.26 5.09
C SER A 290 -16.48 -3.43 3.58
N ALA A 291 -17.19 -2.67 2.74
CA ALA A 291 -17.01 -2.70 1.29
C ALA A 291 -15.75 -1.92 0.89
N ILE A 292 -15.48 -0.79 1.55
CA ILE A 292 -14.25 -0.01 1.36
C ILE A 292 -13.02 -0.86 1.71
N SER A 293 -13.03 -1.54 2.86
CA SER A 293 -11.90 -2.40 3.27
C SER A 293 -11.69 -3.59 2.33
N ALA A 294 -12.76 -4.20 1.81
CA ALA A 294 -12.66 -5.24 0.79
C ALA A 294 -12.06 -4.71 -0.52
N PHE A 295 -12.47 -3.51 -0.96
CA PHE A 295 -11.92 -2.86 -2.15
C PHE A 295 -10.45 -2.49 -1.99
N VAL A 296 -10.06 -1.89 -0.86
CA VAL A 296 -8.67 -1.51 -0.57
C VAL A 296 -7.74 -2.72 -0.47
N ALA A 297 -8.24 -3.86 0.01
CA ALA A 297 -7.50 -5.12 0.03
C ALA A 297 -7.36 -5.77 -1.36
N SER A 298 -8.15 -5.31 -2.34
CA SER A 298 -8.15 -5.89 -3.69
C SER A 298 -7.00 -5.34 -4.56
N PRO A 299 -6.56 -6.10 -5.58
CA PRO A 299 -5.59 -5.61 -6.58
C PRO A 299 -6.07 -4.36 -7.34
N ASN A 300 -7.37 -4.10 -7.36
CA ASN A 300 -7.99 -3.00 -8.07
C ASN A 300 -7.70 -1.64 -7.42
N PHE A 301 -7.42 -1.61 -6.12
CA PHE A 301 -7.04 -0.39 -5.42
C PHE A 301 -5.70 0.18 -5.90
N ALA A 302 -4.77 -0.68 -6.33
CA ALA A 302 -3.50 -0.23 -6.91
C ALA A 302 -3.70 0.55 -8.22
N LEU A 303 -4.70 0.18 -9.03
CA LEU A 303 -5.08 0.91 -10.24
C LEU A 303 -5.76 2.23 -9.90
N TYR A 304 -6.72 2.20 -8.98
CA TYR A 304 -7.44 3.40 -8.52
C TYR A 304 -6.48 4.44 -7.91
N SER A 305 -5.50 4.03 -7.09
CA SER A 305 -4.53 4.97 -6.50
C SER A 305 -3.58 5.60 -7.52
N ARG A 306 -3.11 4.84 -8.54
CA ARG A 306 -2.29 5.41 -9.62
C ARG A 306 -3.06 6.42 -10.46
N ILE A 307 -4.33 6.13 -10.74
CA ILE A 307 -5.20 7.00 -11.53
C ILE A 307 -5.63 8.21 -10.70
N GLY A 308 -5.92 8.03 -9.42
CA GLY A 308 -6.13 9.13 -8.48
C GLY A 308 -4.93 10.07 -8.42
N ALA A 309 -3.70 9.57 -8.37
CA ALA A 309 -2.51 10.43 -8.42
C ALA A 309 -2.39 11.25 -9.73
N THR A 310 -3.08 10.85 -10.80
CA THR A 310 -3.05 11.50 -12.12
C THR A 310 -4.23 12.45 -12.34
N TYR A 311 -5.39 12.15 -11.73
CA TYR A 311 -6.67 12.85 -11.98
C TYR A 311 -7.33 13.43 -10.71
N SER A 312 -6.64 13.40 -9.56
CA SER A 312 -7.00 14.08 -8.29
C SER A 312 -6.79 15.59 -8.35
#